data_AF-A0A6J6DZ38-F1
#
_entry.id   AF-A0A6J6DZ38-F1
#
_cell.length_a   1.000
_cell.length_b   1.000
_cell.length_c   1.000
_cell.angle_alpha   90.00
_cell.angle_beta   90.00
_cell.angle_gamma   90.00
#
_symmetry.space_group_name_H-M   'P 1'
#
loop_
_entity.id
_entity.type
_entity.pdbx_description
1 polymer ?
#
loop_
_entity_poly.entity_id
_entity_poly.type
_entity_poly.pdbx_seq_one_letter_code
_entity_poly.pdbx_strand_id
1 'polypeptide(L)'
;MDEVERIQRQAALVRSWLESPEALRTANAVAGRLRLDCDGSDLVQQAWLRVTTSFAARTTALVDLHGPVEAARYGSRVVSNIGLDRLRSMARTEVVALDRVETHLADDRLDPERGAMAMSFFEELLRRIPVTETRGNNCGGCSVDTIRSIAITVVQTFALETKAGGPDGPVDGRERLERLVDRAIESFGETGESARLRKRRSRCKHCVRDLLARVLDDMEVRRD
;
A
#
# COMPACT_ATOMS: atom_id res chain seq x y z
N MET A 1 -23.88 8.78 -40.14
CA MET A 1 -22.68 8.58 -39.30
C MET A 1 -22.59 7.09 -39.07
N ASP A 2 -21.59 6.46 -39.65
CA ASP A 2 -21.35 5.01 -39.52
C ASP A 2 -20.92 4.67 -38.08
N GLU A 3 -21.09 3.42 -37.65
CA GLU A 3 -20.80 2.98 -36.28
C GLU A 3 -19.31 3.17 -35.92
N VAL A 4 -18.42 2.93 -36.88
CA VAL A 4 -16.98 3.18 -36.74
C VAL A 4 -16.70 4.67 -36.48
N GLU A 5 -17.37 5.54 -37.23
CA GLU A 5 -17.24 7.00 -37.09
C GLU A 5 -17.74 7.48 -35.73
N ARG A 6 -18.82 6.88 -35.21
CA ARG A 6 -19.32 7.13 -33.84
C ARG A 6 -18.29 6.75 -32.79
N ILE A 7 -17.71 5.55 -32.88
CA ILE A 7 -16.69 5.06 -31.94
C ILE A 7 -15.46 5.98 -31.95
N GLN A 8 -14.99 6.38 -33.13
CA GLN A 8 -13.85 7.29 -33.29
C GLN A 8 -14.13 8.67 -32.69
N ARG A 9 -15.32 9.23 -32.93
CA ARG A 9 -15.74 10.52 -32.35
C ARG A 9 -15.81 10.45 -30.83
N GLN A 10 -16.37 9.38 -30.27
CA GLN A 10 -16.43 9.17 -28.83
C GLN A 10 -15.04 9.04 -28.21
N ALA A 11 -14.14 8.30 -28.86
CA ALA A 11 -12.74 8.19 -28.42
C ALA A 11 -12.05 9.56 -28.40
N ALA A 12 -12.24 10.37 -29.45
CA ALA A 12 -11.67 11.72 -29.54
C ALA A 12 -12.19 12.64 -28.42
N LEU A 13 -13.49 12.60 -28.11
CA LEU A 13 -14.07 13.39 -27.02
C LEU A 13 -13.45 13.03 -25.66
N VAL A 14 -13.27 11.74 -25.37
CA VAL A 14 -12.67 11.29 -24.09
C VAL A 14 -11.18 11.65 -24.03
N ARG A 15 -10.43 11.46 -25.12
CA ARG A 15 -9.02 11.83 -25.18
C ARG A 15 -8.80 13.34 -25.02
N SER A 16 -9.63 14.15 -25.69
CA SER A 16 -9.59 15.61 -25.54
C SER A 16 -9.85 16.03 -24.09
N TRP A 17 -10.77 15.37 -23.38
CA TRP A 17 -10.95 15.63 -21.95
C TRP A 17 -9.72 15.22 -21.13
N LEU A 18 -9.11 14.06 -21.42
CA LEU A 18 -7.90 13.59 -20.71
C LEU A 18 -6.70 14.52 -20.89
N GLU A 19 -6.62 15.24 -22.01
CA GLU A 19 -5.60 16.26 -22.28
C GLU A 19 -5.89 17.60 -21.58
N SER A 20 -7.08 17.75 -20.97
CA SER A 20 -7.48 18.99 -20.32
C SER A 20 -6.87 19.16 -18.92
N PRO A 21 -6.71 20.40 -18.43
CA PRO A 21 -6.32 20.67 -17.04
C PRO A 21 -7.30 20.09 -16.01
N GLU A 22 -8.57 19.89 -16.38
CA GLU A 22 -9.58 19.30 -15.50
C GLU A 22 -9.31 17.83 -15.21
N ALA A 23 -8.86 17.06 -16.22
CA ALA A 23 -8.48 15.67 -16.03
C ALA A 23 -7.29 15.55 -15.06
N LEU A 24 -6.28 16.42 -15.20
CA LEU A 24 -5.14 16.43 -14.28
C LEU A 24 -5.55 16.78 -12.83
N ARG A 25 -6.42 17.78 -12.65
CA ARG A 25 -6.97 18.11 -11.31
C ARG A 25 -7.74 16.93 -10.71
N THR A 26 -8.56 16.27 -11.53
CA THR A 26 -9.33 15.08 -11.12
C THR A 26 -8.41 13.94 -10.71
N ALA A 27 -7.37 13.68 -11.50
CA ALA A 27 -6.39 12.63 -11.23
C ALA A 27 -5.58 12.92 -9.97
N ASN A 28 -5.12 14.15 -9.76
CA ASN A 28 -4.45 14.56 -8.52
C ASN A 28 -5.36 14.39 -7.30
N ALA A 29 -6.65 14.74 -7.42
CA ALA A 29 -7.61 14.52 -6.34
C ALA A 29 -7.80 13.02 -6.05
N VAL A 30 -7.83 12.17 -7.07
CA VAL A 30 -7.90 10.70 -6.91
C VAL A 30 -6.64 10.17 -6.23
N ALA A 31 -5.45 10.53 -6.73
CA ALA A 31 -4.16 10.12 -6.17
C ALA A 31 -4.03 10.52 -4.70
N GLY A 32 -4.36 11.78 -4.36
CA GLY A 32 -4.34 12.27 -2.98
C GLY A 32 -5.37 11.60 -2.08
N ARG A 33 -6.61 11.41 -2.56
CA ARG A 33 -7.68 10.74 -1.81
C ARG A 33 -7.34 9.28 -1.50
N LEU A 34 -6.75 8.57 -2.47
CA LEU A 34 -6.38 7.16 -2.36
C LEU A 34 -4.97 6.95 -1.81
N ARG A 35 -4.20 8.03 -1.59
CA ARG A 35 -2.81 8.01 -1.11
C ARG A 35 -1.90 7.12 -1.96
N LEU A 36 -2.03 7.24 -3.26
CA LEU A 36 -1.21 6.49 -4.20
C LEU A 36 0.24 6.99 -4.16
N ASP A 37 1.16 6.11 -4.53
CA ASP A 37 2.60 6.39 -4.70
C ASP A 37 2.95 7.01 -6.06
N CYS A 38 1.93 7.39 -6.84
CA CYS A 38 2.04 8.02 -8.15
C CYS A 38 1.30 9.36 -8.17
N ASP A 39 1.66 10.19 -9.14
CA ASP A 39 1.02 11.49 -9.34
C ASP A 39 -0.20 11.41 -10.27
N GLY A 40 -0.89 12.54 -10.44
CA GLY A 40 -2.04 12.61 -11.34
C GLY A 40 -1.68 12.42 -12.82
N SER A 41 -0.47 12.80 -13.24
CA SER A 41 -0.01 12.61 -14.63
C SER A 41 0.08 11.13 -15.00
N ASP A 42 0.62 10.30 -14.10
CA ASP A 42 0.71 8.85 -14.31
C ASP A 42 -0.68 8.22 -14.50
N LEU A 43 -1.66 8.66 -13.72
CA LEU A 43 -3.04 8.19 -13.82
C LEU A 43 -3.70 8.64 -15.13
N VAL A 44 -3.46 9.87 -15.56
CA VAL A 44 -3.98 10.40 -16.85
C VAL A 44 -3.36 9.64 -18.02
N GLN A 45 -2.05 9.39 -18.00
CA GLN A 45 -1.37 8.65 -19.06
C GLN A 45 -1.91 7.21 -19.17
N GLN A 46 -2.08 6.53 -18.04
CA GLN A 46 -2.69 5.19 -18.01
C GLN A 46 -4.15 5.22 -18.49
N ALA A 47 -4.91 6.25 -18.13
CA ALA A 47 -6.28 6.43 -18.61
C ALA A 47 -6.31 6.63 -20.12
N TRP A 48 -5.38 7.39 -20.67
CA TRP A 48 -5.25 7.61 -22.11
C TRP A 48 -4.97 6.30 -22.84
N LEU A 49 -4.00 5.51 -22.37
CA LEU A 49 -3.72 4.18 -22.93
C LEU A 49 -4.94 3.25 -22.86
N ARG A 50 -5.61 3.20 -21.71
CA ARG A 50 -6.79 2.35 -21.50
C ARG A 50 -7.94 2.73 -22.42
N VAL A 51 -8.21 4.02 -22.56
CA VAL A 51 -9.23 4.54 -23.48
C VAL A 51 -8.86 4.20 -24.92
N THR A 52 -7.61 4.43 -25.32
CA THR A 52 -7.13 4.14 -26.66
C THR A 52 -7.31 2.67 -27.03
N THR A 53 -6.84 1.75 -26.17
CA THR A 53 -7.00 0.31 -26.40
C THR A 53 -8.46 -0.13 -26.36
N SER A 54 -9.26 0.40 -25.43
CA SER A 54 -10.66 0.02 -25.30
C SER A 54 -11.52 0.48 -26.46
N PHE A 55 -11.29 1.65 -27.03
CA PHE A 55 -12.05 2.12 -28.20
C PHE A 55 -11.57 1.47 -29.50
N ALA A 56 -10.29 1.11 -29.62
CA ALA A 56 -9.77 0.37 -30.77
C ALA A 56 -10.38 -1.04 -30.90
N ALA A 57 -10.66 -1.69 -29.77
CA ALA A 57 -11.25 -3.04 -29.73
C ALA A 57 -12.78 -3.07 -29.85
N ARG A 58 -13.44 -1.91 -29.93
CA ARG A 58 -14.91 -1.84 -29.93
C ARG A 58 -15.50 -2.05 -31.31
N THR A 59 -16.57 -2.84 -31.33
CA THR A 59 -17.44 -3.03 -32.50
C THR A 59 -18.72 -2.22 -32.42
N THR A 60 -19.07 -1.71 -31.23
CA THR A 60 -20.25 -0.88 -30.98
C THR A 60 -19.89 0.37 -30.18
N ALA A 61 -20.55 1.47 -30.53
CA ALA A 61 -20.46 2.74 -29.84
C ALA A 61 -21.12 2.67 -28.46
N LEU A 62 -20.65 3.50 -27.53
CA LEU A 62 -21.29 3.65 -26.24
C LEU A 62 -22.66 4.29 -26.40
N VAL A 63 -23.65 3.72 -25.71
CA VAL A 63 -25.02 4.22 -25.72
C VAL A 63 -25.07 5.63 -25.12
N ASP A 64 -24.41 5.88 -23.99
CA ASP A 64 -24.56 7.13 -23.22
C ASP A 64 -23.43 8.16 -23.45
N LEU A 65 -22.67 8.08 -24.54
CA LEU A 65 -21.55 9.00 -24.80
C LEU A 65 -21.82 9.83 -26.05
N HIS A 66 -22.53 10.95 -25.87
CA HIS A 66 -22.97 11.80 -26.99
C HIS A 66 -22.22 13.12 -27.09
N GLY A 67 -21.61 13.60 -26.00
CA GLY A 67 -20.96 14.89 -25.97
C GLY A 67 -19.82 15.02 -24.96
N PRO A 68 -19.26 16.24 -24.82
CA PRO A 68 -18.12 16.51 -23.96
C PRO A 68 -18.40 16.24 -22.47
N VAL A 69 -19.63 16.48 -22.01
CA VAL A 69 -20.01 16.27 -20.59
C VAL A 69 -20.00 14.78 -20.25
N GLU A 70 -20.57 13.95 -21.11
CA GLU A 70 -20.57 12.50 -20.95
C GLU A 70 -19.15 11.94 -21.08
N ALA A 71 -18.35 12.49 -22.00
CA ALA A 71 -16.95 12.14 -22.16
C ALA A 71 -16.12 12.45 -20.89
N ALA A 72 -16.35 13.61 -20.26
CA ALA A 72 -15.73 13.98 -19.00
C ALA A 72 -16.11 13.02 -17.86
N ARG A 73 -17.40 12.69 -17.73
CA ARG A 73 -17.86 11.69 -16.74
C ARG A 73 -17.24 10.31 -16.98
N TYR A 74 -17.18 9.88 -18.24
CA TYR A 74 -16.56 8.62 -18.62
C TYR A 74 -15.06 8.62 -18.29
N GLY A 75 -14.33 9.65 -18.71
CA GLY A 75 -12.90 9.81 -18.43
C GLY A 75 -12.60 9.85 -16.93
N SER A 76 -13.36 10.63 -16.16
CA SER A 76 -13.24 10.68 -14.69
C SER A 76 -13.44 9.30 -14.04
N ARG A 77 -14.36 8.49 -14.58
CA ARG A 77 -14.58 7.12 -14.11
C ARG A 77 -13.40 6.21 -14.43
N VAL A 78 -12.83 6.32 -15.64
CA VAL A 78 -11.62 5.57 -16.02
C VAL A 78 -10.45 5.89 -15.10
N VAL A 79 -10.17 7.19 -14.87
CA VAL A 79 -9.11 7.63 -13.95
C VAL A 79 -9.34 7.09 -12.53
N SER A 80 -10.57 7.16 -12.03
CA SER A 80 -10.91 6.63 -10.70
C SER A 80 -10.71 5.13 -10.59
N ASN A 81 -11.10 4.37 -11.62
CA ASN A 81 -10.92 2.92 -11.65
C ASN A 81 -9.45 2.53 -11.68
N ILE A 82 -8.62 3.22 -12.47
CA ILE A 82 -7.17 3.01 -12.48
C ILE A 82 -6.57 3.27 -11.09
N GLY A 83 -7.00 4.36 -10.43
CA GLY A 83 -6.57 4.65 -9.06
C GLY A 83 -6.95 3.54 -8.07
N LEU A 84 -8.15 2.97 -8.20
CA LEU A 84 -8.58 1.83 -7.36
C LEU A 84 -7.80 0.56 -7.68
N ASP A 85 -7.48 0.29 -8.94
CA ASP A 85 -6.70 -0.89 -9.32
C ASP A 85 -5.25 -0.78 -8.84
N ARG A 86 -4.67 0.42 -8.89
CA ARG A 86 -3.38 0.76 -8.26
C ARG A 86 -3.42 0.51 -6.76
N LEU A 87 -4.42 1.05 -6.05
CA LEU A 87 -4.59 0.83 -4.62
C LEU A 87 -4.69 -0.66 -4.28
N ARG A 88 -5.48 -1.43 -5.04
CA ARG A 88 -5.59 -2.89 -4.86
C ARG A 88 -4.26 -3.59 -5.12
N SER A 89 -3.49 -3.14 -6.10
CA SER A 89 -2.17 -3.69 -6.39
C SER A 89 -1.18 -3.42 -5.25
N MET A 90 -1.15 -2.19 -4.74
CA MET A 90 -0.34 -1.83 -3.58
C MET A 90 -0.71 -2.67 -2.36
N ALA A 91 -2.01 -2.85 -2.09
CA ALA A 91 -2.47 -3.71 -1.00
C ALA A 91 -2.06 -5.18 -1.18
N ARG A 92 -2.03 -5.70 -2.41
CA ARG A 92 -1.50 -7.06 -2.69
C ARG A 92 0.00 -7.14 -2.44
N THR A 93 0.76 -6.13 -2.86
CA THR A 93 2.21 -6.07 -2.59
C THR A 93 2.49 -5.97 -1.10
N GLU A 94 1.69 -5.20 -0.34
CA GLU A 94 1.76 -5.15 1.12
C GLU A 94 1.52 -6.54 1.73
N VAL A 95 0.47 -7.26 1.28
CA VAL A 95 0.21 -8.64 1.74
C VAL A 95 1.38 -9.59 1.44
N VAL A 96 2.01 -9.49 0.26
CA VAL A 96 3.17 -10.32 -0.08
C VAL A 96 4.40 -9.96 0.77
N ALA A 97 4.63 -8.68 1.05
CA ALA A 97 5.73 -8.26 1.92
C ALA A 97 5.52 -8.78 3.36
N LEU A 98 4.28 -8.83 3.83
CA LEU A 98 3.92 -9.37 5.15
C LEU A 98 4.04 -10.89 5.24
N ASP A 99 3.70 -11.61 4.18
CA ASP A 99 3.90 -13.05 4.03
C ASP A 99 5.40 -13.43 4.05
N ARG A 100 6.26 -12.56 3.50
CA ARG A 100 7.71 -12.69 3.61
C ARG A 100 8.23 -12.45 5.03
N VAL A 101 7.71 -11.42 5.70
CA VAL A 101 8.00 -11.18 7.13
C VAL A 101 7.66 -12.44 7.94
N GLU A 102 6.50 -13.05 7.69
CA GLU A 102 6.07 -14.28 8.33
C GLU A 102 7.02 -15.45 8.07
N THR A 103 7.40 -15.68 6.81
CA THR A 103 8.31 -16.78 6.43
C THR A 103 9.66 -16.71 7.15
N HIS A 104 10.22 -15.50 7.35
CA HIS A 104 11.47 -15.32 8.09
C HIS A 104 11.31 -15.38 9.62
N LEU A 105 10.09 -15.18 10.11
CA LEU A 105 9.78 -15.08 11.54
C LEU A 105 9.14 -16.34 12.14
N ALA A 106 8.60 -17.25 11.33
CA ALA A 106 7.77 -18.38 11.77
C ALA A 106 8.47 -19.76 11.80
N ASP A 107 9.81 -19.84 11.81
CA ASP A 107 10.49 -21.14 11.95
C ASP A 107 10.49 -21.59 13.44
N ASP A 108 9.40 -22.23 13.86
CA ASP A 108 9.11 -22.68 15.24
C ASP A 108 9.92 -23.91 15.71
N ARG A 109 10.99 -24.28 15.01
CA ARG A 109 11.92 -25.34 15.43
C ARG A 109 13.36 -24.92 15.20
N LEU A 110 13.82 -24.00 16.03
CA LEU A 110 15.20 -23.54 16.01
C LEU A 110 16.11 -24.59 16.69
N ASP A 111 16.75 -25.41 15.87
CA ASP A 111 18.06 -26.02 16.18
C ASP A 111 19.00 -24.93 16.76
N PRO A 112 19.85 -25.17 17.78
CA PRO A 112 20.79 -24.19 18.32
C PRO A 112 21.48 -23.26 17.30
N GLU A 113 21.88 -23.80 16.14
CA GLU A 113 22.46 -23.01 15.04
C GLU A 113 21.45 -22.04 14.40
N ARG A 114 20.19 -22.47 14.24
CA ARG A 114 19.10 -21.60 13.78
C ARG A 114 18.70 -20.58 14.83
N GLY A 115 18.82 -20.90 16.12
CA GLY A 115 18.61 -19.95 17.23
C GLY A 115 19.59 -18.77 17.19
N ALA A 116 20.87 -19.05 16.91
CA ALA A 116 21.90 -18.03 16.74
C ALA A 116 21.67 -17.19 15.46
N MET A 117 21.22 -17.81 14.36
CA MET A 117 20.85 -17.09 13.14
C MET A 117 19.62 -16.19 13.34
N ALA A 118 18.61 -16.67 14.05
CA ALA A 118 17.41 -15.87 14.38
C ALA A 118 17.77 -14.65 15.24
N MET A 119 18.65 -14.80 16.23
CA MET A 119 19.15 -13.67 17.02
C MET A 119 19.89 -12.64 16.17
N SER A 120 20.81 -13.10 15.33
CA SER A 120 21.58 -12.22 14.42
C SER A 120 20.65 -11.48 13.45
N PHE A 121 19.59 -12.14 13.01
CA PHE A 121 18.55 -11.53 12.18
C PHE A 121 17.80 -10.42 12.93
N PHE A 122 17.34 -10.66 14.16
CA PHE A 122 16.66 -9.63 14.95
C PHE A 122 17.57 -8.46 15.29
N GLU A 123 18.84 -8.71 15.60
CA GLU A 123 19.83 -7.66 15.85
C GLU A 123 20.06 -6.79 14.62
N GLU A 124 20.20 -7.39 13.45
CA GLU A 124 20.36 -6.65 12.19
C GLU A 124 19.09 -5.86 11.84
N LEU A 125 17.92 -6.43 12.08
CA LEU A 125 16.64 -5.77 11.86
C LEU A 125 16.47 -4.55 12.78
N LEU A 126 16.81 -4.69 14.07
CA LEU A 126 16.83 -3.59 15.04
C LEU A 126 17.87 -2.51 14.68
N ARG A 127 19.01 -2.89 14.11
CA ARG A 127 20.05 -1.95 13.67
C ARG A 127 19.60 -1.11 12.47
N ARG A 128 18.73 -1.67 11.61
CA ARG A 128 18.27 -1.02 10.37
C ARG A 128 17.06 -0.12 10.55
N ILE A 129 16.12 -0.46 11.42
CA ILE A 129 14.91 0.36 11.67
C ILE A 129 15.21 1.87 11.88
N PRO A 130 16.23 2.29 12.66
CA PRO A 130 16.52 3.71 12.87
C PRO A 130 17.03 4.43 11.62
N VAL A 131 17.71 3.70 10.72
CA VAL A 131 18.41 4.27 9.55
C VAL A 131 17.64 4.07 8.25
N THR A 132 16.63 3.19 8.22
CA THR A 132 15.78 3.01 7.04
C THR A 132 14.92 4.25 6.80
N GLU A 133 14.94 4.72 5.55
CA GLU A 133 14.14 5.86 5.12
C GLU A 133 12.65 5.50 5.08
N THR A 134 11.87 6.17 5.93
CA THR A 134 10.42 6.22 5.79
C THR A 134 10.08 7.11 4.60
N ARG A 135 9.70 6.55 3.45
CA ARG A 135 9.26 7.37 2.29
C ARG A 135 8.10 8.23 2.74
N GLY A 136 8.24 9.54 2.55
CA GLY A 136 7.25 10.54 2.95
C GLY A 136 7.25 10.73 4.46
N ASN A 137 7.87 11.82 4.92
CA ASN A 137 7.90 12.30 6.31
C ASN A 137 6.53 12.53 6.98
N ASN A 138 5.42 12.09 6.38
CA ASN A 138 4.07 12.37 6.80
C ASN A 138 3.25 11.08 6.90
N CYS A 139 3.61 10.19 7.82
CA CYS A 139 2.57 9.31 8.35
C CYS A 139 1.52 10.21 8.99
N GLY A 140 0.39 10.44 8.31
CA GLY A 140 -0.68 11.33 8.79
C GLY A 140 -1.41 10.84 10.04
N GLY A 141 -0.77 9.97 10.84
CA GLY A 141 -1.21 9.44 12.11
C GLY A 141 -0.15 9.53 13.23
N CYS A 142 1.14 9.26 12.97
CA CYS A 142 2.21 9.20 13.98
C CYS A 142 3.48 9.90 13.49
N SER A 143 4.31 10.43 14.40
CA SER A 143 5.64 10.94 14.03
C SER A 143 6.55 9.78 13.61
N VAL A 144 7.59 10.09 12.84
CA VAL A 144 8.59 9.10 12.39
C VAL A 144 9.24 8.41 13.60
N ASP A 145 9.55 9.15 14.66
CA ASP A 145 10.13 8.59 15.88
C ASP A 145 9.18 7.61 16.56
N THR A 146 7.89 7.94 16.67
CA THR A 146 6.88 7.02 17.22
C THR A 146 6.77 5.75 16.38
N ILE A 147 6.81 5.85 15.05
CA ILE A 147 6.75 4.68 14.16
C ILE A 147 7.96 3.78 14.36
N ARG A 148 9.17 4.35 14.45
CA ARG A 148 10.40 3.62 14.72
C ARG A 148 10.37 2.95 16.09
N SER A 149 9.93 3.67 17.13
CA SER A 149 9.79 3.10 18.48
C SER A 149 8.81 1.94 18.50
N ILE A 150 7.63 2.07 17.86
CA ILE A 150 6.65 0.99 17.75
C ILE A 150 7.26 -0.20 17.00
N ALA A 151 7.93 0.03 15.87
CA ALA A 151 8.58 -1.03 15.10
C ALA A 151 9.64 -1.78 15.93
N ILE A 152 10.49 -1.05 16.66
CA ILE A 152 11.49 -1.64 17.58
C ILE A 152 10.79 -2.48 18.65
N THR A 153 9.75 -1.96 19.30
CA THR A 153 9.02 -2.69 20.34
C THR A 153 8.39 -3.97 19.77
N VAL A 154 7.76 -3.91 18.60
CA VAL A 154 7.18 -5.09 17.94
C VAL A 154 8.24 -6.17 17.73
N VAL A 155 9.39 -5.80 17.20
CA VAL A 155 10.49 -6.74 16.90
C VAL A 155 11.09 -7.33 18.17
N GLN A 156 11.31 -6.50 19.20
CA GLN A 156 11.81 -6.95 20.49
C GLN A 156 10.83 -7.92 21.16
N THR A 157 9.54 -7.58 21.20
CA THR A 157 8.52 -8.44 21.80
C THR A 157 8.36 -9.72 21.00
N PHE A 158 8.40 -9.66 19.67
CA PHE A 158 8.39 -10.86 18.82
C PHE A 158 9.56 -11.78 19.14
N ALA A 159 10.79 -11.25 19.19
CA ALA A 159 12.00 -12.03 19.51
C ALA A 159 11.94 -12.68 20.90
N LEU A 160 11.38 -11.98 21.90
CA LEU A 160 11.20 -12.49 23.25
C LEU A 160 10.16 -13.62 23.31
N GLU A 161 9.01 -13.43 22.67
CA GLU A 161 7.95 -14.44 22.64
C GLU A 161 8.39 -15.70 21.86
N THR A 162 9.23 -15.55 20.83
CA THR A 162 9.78 -16.68 20.06
C THR A 162 10.84 -17.46 20.85
N LYS A 163 11.66 -16.76 21.66
CA LYS A 163 12.59 -17.42 22.59
C LYS A 163 11.89 -18.16 23.73
N ALA A 164 10.73 -17.67 24.17
CA ALA A 164 10.03 -18.19 25.34
C ALA A 164 9.19 -19.45 25.07
N GLY A 165 9.06 -19.90 23.81
CA GLY A 165 8.16 -21.01 23.47
C GLY A 165 6.75 -20.71 23.98
N GLY A 166 6.20 -19.56 23.58
CA GLY A 166 5.02 -18.96 24.17
C GLY A 166 3.82 -19.91 24.34
N PRO A 167 2.93 -19.64 25.33
CA PRO A 167 1.82 -20.53 25.68
C PRO A 167 0.71 -20.59 24.64
N ASP A 168 0.66 -19.62 23.72
CA ASP A 168 -0.21 -19.69 22.54
C ASP A 168 0.52 -20.58 21.52
N GLY A 169 -0.09 -21.70 21.13
CA GLY A 169 0.46 -22.67 20.15
C GLY A 169 0.74 -22.06 18.76
N PRO A 170 0.64 -22.83 17.65
CA PRO A 170 0.96 -22.32 16.31
C PRO A 170 -0.12 -21.33 15.86
N VAL A 171 -0.09 -20.13 16.42
CA VAL A 171 -0.82 -18.98 15.90
C VAL A 171 -0.04 -18.54 14.69
N ASP A 172 -0.73 -18.51 13.55
CA ASP A 172 -0.28 -17.90 12.31
C ASP A 172 0.59 -16.66 12.61
N GLY A 173 1.83 -16.69 12.12
CA GLY A 173 2.83 -15.66 12.41
C GLY A 173 2.34 -14.26 12.05
N ARG A 174 1.43 -14.17 11.07
CA ARG A 174 0.73 -12.95 10.69
C ARG A 174 -0.21 -12.44 11.79
N GLU A 175 -1.05 -13.30 12.34
CA GLU A 175 -1.98 -12.92 13.40
C GLU A 175 -1.20 -12.50 14.66
N ARG A 176 -0.09 -13.18 14.94
CA ARG A 176 0.82 -12.81 16.04
C ARG A 176 1.49 -11.45 15.81
N LEU A 177 2.04 -11.20 14.63
CA LEU A 177 2.63 -9.90 14.29
C LEU A 177 1.58 -8.78 14.32
N GLU A 178 0.37 -9.03 13.80
CA GLU A 178 -0.71 -8.05 13.86
C GLU A 178 -1.14 -7.72 15.29
N ARG A 179 -1.27 -8.74 16.16
CA ARG A 179 -1.54 -8.56 17.59
C ARG A 179 -0.42 -7.78 18.28
N LEU A 180 0.84 -8.00 17.92
CA LEU A 180 1.99 -7.27 18.48
C LEU A 180 2.02 -5.81 18.05
N VAL A 181 1.78 -5.53 16.77
CA VAL A 181 1.67 -4.15 16.26
C VAL A 181 0.51 -3.43 16.94
N ASP A 182 -0.64 -4.10 17.10
CA ASP A 182 -1.79 -3.52 17.78
C ASP A 182 -1.51 -3.22 19.26
N ARG A 183 -0.88 -4.15 19.99
CA ARG A 183 -0.47 -3.95 21.40
C ARG A 183 0.57 -2.84 21.54
N ALA A 184 1.55 -2.78 20.64
CA ALA A 184 2.57 -1.74 20.67
C ALA A 184 1.95 -0.36 20.37
N ILE A 185 1.05 -0.23 19.40
CA ILE A 185 0.40 1.07 19.16
C ILE A 185 -0.43 1.53 20.37
N GLU A 186 -1.06 0.60 21.09
CA GLU A 186 -1.76 0.90 22.34
C GLU A 186 -0.83 1.41 23.44
N SER A 187 0.39 0.88 23.55
CA SER A 187 1.36 1.34 24.57
C SER A 187 1.96 2.72 24.28
N PHE A 188 1.93 3.18 23.03
CA PHE A 188 2.43 4.50 22.61
C PHE A 188 1.33 5.55 22.38
N GLY A 189 0.06 5.24 22.67
CA GLY A 189 -1.09 6.13 22.41
C GLY A 189 -2.02 6.35 23.61
N GLU A 190 -2.83 7.41 23.53
CA GLU A 190 -3.91 7.65 24.50
C GLU A 190 -5.01 6.58 24.35
N THR A 191 -5.38 5.95 25.46
CA THR A 191 -6.50 5.02 25.57
C THR A 191 -7.82 5.77 25.38
N GLY A 192 -8.47 5.58 24.22
CA GLY A 192 -9.78 6.21 23.96
C GLY A 192 -10.47 5.74 22.68
N GLU A 193 -11.78 5.53 22.76
CA GLU A 193 -12.62 5.00 21.67
C GLU A 193 -13.15 6.06 20.69
N SER A 194 -12.46 7.19 20.51
CA SER A 194 -12.93 8.17 19.53
C SER A 194 -12.66 7.69 18.10
N ALA A 195 -13.59 7.95 17.17
CA ALA A 195 -13.43 7.60 15.76
C ALA A 195 -12.18 8.24 15.12
N ARG A 196 -11.74 9.40 15.65
CA ARG A 196 -10.50 10.08 15.26
C ARG A 196 -9.27 9.29 15.70
N LEU A 197 -9.26 8.76 16.92
CA LEU A 197 -8.18 7.91 17.44
C LEU A 197 -8.09 6.58 16.69
N ARG A 198 -9.24 5.95 16.36
CA ARG A 198 -9.26 4.73 15.53
C ARG A 198 -8.65 4.96 14.14
N LYS A 199 -9.01 6.06 13.47
CA LYS A 199 -8.42 6.42 12.16
C LYS A 199 -6.93 6.72 12.27
N ARG A 200 -6.49 7.37 13.35
CA ARG A 200 -5.07 7.63 13.63
C ARG A 200 -4.30 6.32 13.83
N ARG A 201 -4.80 5.42 14.69
CA ARG A 201 -4.23 4.10 14.98
C ARG A 201 -4.08 3.26 13.72
N SER A 202 -5.13 3.18 12.90
CA SER A 202 -5.07 2.47 11.62
C SER A 202 -3.98 3.01 10.68
N ARG A 203 -3.81 4.33 10.61
CA ARG A 203 -2.70 4.95 9.83
C ARG A 203 -1.33 4.59 10.41
N CYS A 204 -1.16 4.68 11.73
CA CYS A 204 0.11 4.32 12.37
C CYS A 204 0.46 2.85 12.16
N LYS A 205 -0.52 1.94 12.25
CA LYS A 205 -0.36 0.51 11.94
C LYS A 205 0.20 0.30 10.55
N HIS A 206 -0.38 0.93 9.53
CA HIS A 206 0.10 0.84 8.17
C HIS A 206 1.54 1.38 8.02
N CYS A 207 1.85 2.55 8.59
CA CYS A 207 3.20 3.11 8.53
C CYS A 207 4.28 2.23 9.20
N VAL A 208 3.93 1.54 10.29
CA VAL A 208 4.82 0.58 10.98
C VAL A 208 5.05 -0.65 10.10
N ARG A 209 4.00 -1.19 9.47
CA ARG A 209 4.12 -2.32 8.53
C ARG A 209 5.01 -1.98 7.36
N ASP A 210 4.80 -0.82 6.74
CA ASP A 210 5.60 -0.34 5.62
C ASP A 210 7.09 -0.20 5.99
N LEU A 211 7.38 0.30 7.20
CA LEU A 211 8.75 0.40 7.69
C LEU A 211 9.39 -0.99 7.85
N LEU A 212 8.69 -1.92 8.50
CA LEU A 212 9.19 -3.28 8.71
C LEU A 212 9.41 -4.02 7.38
N ALA A 213 8.48 -3.91 6.43
CA ALA A 213 8.59 -4.50 5.11
C ALA A 213 9.85 -4.01 4.36
N ARG A 214 10.13 -2.70 4.40
CA ARG A 214 11.32 -2.13 3.74
C ARG A 214 12.63 -2.55 4.38
N VAL A 215 12.66 -2.60 5.71
CA VAL A 215 13.85 -3.06 6.44
C VAL A 215 14.20 -4.48 6.01
N LEU A 216 13.19 -5.32 5.81
CA LEU A 216 13.35 -6.70 5.34
C LEU A 216 13.78 -6.77 3.88
N ASP A 217 13.14 -6.01 2.99
CA ASP A 217 13.56 -5.92 1.59
C ASP A 217 15.04 -5.47 1.47
N ASP A 218 15.46 -4.46 2.25
CA ASP A 218 16.85 -4.00 2.30
C ASP A 218 17.83 -5.08 2.81
N MET A 219 17.37 -5.97 3.69
CA MET A 219 18.15 -7.09 4.22
C MET A 219 18.32 -8.20 3.19
N GLU A 220 17.29 -8.47 2.38
CA GLU A 220 17.33 -9.47 1.30
C GLU A 220 18.22 -9.03 0.12
N VAL A 221 18.17 -7.76 -0.28
CA VAL A 221 18.98 -7.21 -1.39
C VAL A 221 20.49 -7.30 -1.17
N ARG A 222 20.94 -7.52 0.07
CA ARG A 222 22.36 -7.69 0.43
C ARG A 222 22.81 -9.16 0.57
N ARG A 223 21.92 -10.12 0.35
CA ARG A 223 22.22 -11.56 0.43
C ARG A 223 22.62 -12.18 -0.93
N ASP A 224 22.51 -11.44 -2.02
CA ASP A 224 23.07 -11.74 -3.35
C ASP A 224 24.42 -11.03 -3.56
#